data_AF-D0NWT2-F1
#
_entry.id   AF-D0NWT2-F1
#
_cell.length_a   1.000
_cell.length_b   1.000
_cell.length_c   1.000
_cell.angle_alpha   90.00
_cell.angle_beta   90.00
_cell.angle_gamma   90.00
#
_symmetry.space_group_name_H-M   'P 1'
#
loop_
_entity.id
_entity.type
_entity.pdbx_description
1 polymer ?
#
loop_
_entity_poly.entity_id
_entity_poly.type
_entity_poly.pdbx_seq_one_letter_code
_entity_poly.pdbx_strand_id
1 'polypeptide(L)'
;MQAFVDTLGLRLTGAFDLLAAAGKKEVALDKPLYLHGRFFFDPPEVATVIVDTESDDGRHWGYFRDSPGQVPEYVVRAESSHECKFDIVGGNLFEVLESRLQKCQSTLEGDKVANLLQKIEAQKSCATSRGRSESALRSKRAREAVAGSLHQLGIVVPVDTKNNTGYRELPTAGKDLADLLRQVEQEADNKSPARKRLSELITRATIASDECDFGTGLLLGLDVFTVGLCLEVQRSTATTSRCLYVATSSELLQGCVGPLQAPQWRRT
;
A
#
# COMPACT_ATOMS: atom_id res chain seq x y z
N MET A 1 -8.48 -2.67 -22.66
CA MET A 1 -7.64 -2.12 -21.57
C MET A 1 -6.91 -0.83 -21.92
N GLN A 2 -6.82 -0.45 -23.21
CA GLN A 2 -5.99 0.66 -23.68
C GLN A 2 -6.77 1.97 -23.93
N ALA A 3 -8.01 2.08 -23.44
CA ALA A 3 -8.91 3.20 -23.77
C ALA A 3 -8.34 4.60 -23.42
N PHE A 4 -7.40 4.67 -22.47
CA PHE A 4 -6.78 5.91 -22.02
C PHE A 4 -5.30 6.03 -22.45
N VAL A 5 -4.78 5.11 -23.25
CA VAL A 5 -3.36 5.12 -23.65
C VAL A 5 -3.10 6.29 -24.59
N ASP A 6 -3.84 6.37 -25.70
CA ASP A 6 -3.62 7.41 -26.70
C ASP A 6 -3.98 8.82 -26.22
N THR A 7 -4.81 8.93 -25.18
CA THR A 7 -5.31 10.22 -24.68
C THR A 7 -4.62 10.67 -23.41
N LEU A 8 -4.39 9.79 -22.44
CA LEU A 8 -3.86 10.16 -21.12
C LEU A 8 -2.50 9.53 -20.84
N GLY A 9 -2.01 8.66 -21.72
CA GLY A 9 -0.83 7.86 -21.45
C GLY A 9 -1.08 6.82 -20.34
N LEU A 10 -2.32 6.44 -20.08
CA LEU A 10 -2.68 5.54 -18.98
C LEU A 10 -3.24 4.21 -19.47
N ARG A 11 -2.80 3.12 -18.86
CA ARG A 11 -3.35 1.78 -19.10
C ARG A 11 -3.91 1.20 -17.81
N LEU A 12 -5.15 0.76 -17.86
CA LEU A 12 -5.74 -0.01 -16.76
C LEU A 12 -5.15 -1.43 -16.75
N THR A 13 -4.91 -1.99 -15.56
CA THR A 13 -4.28 -3.31 -15.36
C THR A 13 -4.81 -4.02 -14.10
N GLY A 14 -4.18 -5.13 -13.70
CA GLY A 14 -4.51 -5.86 -12.47
C GLY A 14 -5.89 -6.50 -12.57
N ALA A 15 -6.80 -6.13 -11.66
CA ALA A 15 -8.17 -6.62 -11.66
C ALA A 15 -8.91 -6.35 -12.99
N PHE A 16 -8.58 -5.25 -13.68
CA PHE A 16 -9.24 -4.94 -14.93
C PHE A 16 -8.78 -5.83 -16.10
N ASP A 17 -7.56 -6.39 -16.05
CA ASP A 17 -7.10 -7.35 -17.06
C ASP A 17 -7.95 -8.63 -17.00
N LEU A 18 -8.35 -9.03 -15.78
CA LEU A 18 -9.26 -10.15 -15.55
C LEU A 18 -10.67 -9.85 -16.08
N LEU A 19 -11.18 -8.63 -15.87
CA LEU A 19 -12.45 -8.21 -16.44
C LEU A 19 -12.41 -8.22 -17.97
N ALA A 20 -11.32 -7.78 -18.58
CA ALA A 20 -11.12 -7.87 -20.03
C ALA A 20 -11.02 -9.31 -20.54
N ALA A 21 -10.65 -10.25 -19.67
CA ALA A 21 -10.57 -11.68 -19.96
C ALA A 21 -11.85 -12.46 -19.61
N ALA A 22 -12.87 -11.83 -19.01
CA ALA A 22 -14.06 -12.51 -18.47
C ALA A 22 -14.87 -13.33 -19.50
N GLY A 23 -14.74 -13.03 -20.79
CA GLY A 23 -15.36 -13.79 -21.88
C GLY A 23 -14.54 -14.97 -22.41
N LYS A 24 -13.34 -15.22 -21.88
CA LYS A 24 -12.45 -16.30 -22.32
C LYS A 24 -12.73 -17.57 -21.52
N LYS A 25 -12.76 -18.72 -22.20
CA LYS A 25 -13.00 -20.04 -21.56
C LYS A 25 -11.87 -20.46 -20.62
N GLU A 26 -10.65 -20.00 -20.89
CA GLU A 26 -9.46 -20.34 -20.13
C GLU A 26 -8.54 -19.12 -20.07
N VAL A 27 -8.04 -18.82 -18.88
CA VAL A 27 -7.08 -17.76 -18.64
C VAL A 27 -5.85 -18.41 -18.01
N ALA A 28 -4.79 -18.54 -18.81
CA ALA A 28 -3.51 -19.00 -18.29
C ALA A 28 -2.88 -17.87 -17.47
N LEU A 29 -2.57 -18.17 -16.20
CA LEU A 29 -1.83 -17.27 -15.32
C LEU A 29 -0.40 -17.80 -15.20
N ASP A 30 0.57 -16.94 -15.50
CA ASP A 30 2.01 -17.20 -15.37
C ASP A 30 2.47 -17.16 -13.91
N LYS A 31 1.70 -16.52 -13.03
CA LYS A 31 1.95 -16.35 -11.60
C LYS A 31 0.66 -16.37 -10.79
N PRO A 32 0.72 -16.56 -9.47
CA PRO A 32 -0.44 -16.44 -8.60
C PRO A 32 -1.18 -15.11 -8.80
N LEU A 33 -2.51 -15.15 -8.73
CA LEU A 33 -3.37 -14.02 -9.06
C LEU A 33 -3.07 -12.75 -8.25
N TYR A 34 -2.67 -12.90 -6.99
CA TYR A 34 -2.33 -11.78 -6.10
C TYR A 34 -1.02 -11.08 -6.50
N LEU A 35 -0.22 -11.66 -7.41
CA LEU A 35 0.98 -11.03 -8.00
C LEU A 35 0.71 -10.46 -9.40
N HIS A 36 -0.50 -10.60 -9.93
CA HIS A 36 -0.86 -10.05 -11.22
C HIS A 36 -0.96 -8.52 -11.14
N GLY A 37 -0.10 -7.82 -11.90
CA GLY A 37 -0.03 -6.36 -11.91
C GLY A 37 0.66 -5.71 -10.70
N ARG A 38 1.14 -6.49 -9.71
CA ARG A 38 1.85 -5.97 -8.52
C ARG A 38 3.32 -5.68 -8.85
N PHE A 39 3.80 -4.48 -8.51
CA PHE A 39 5.22 -4.14 -8.61
C PHE A 39 6.01 -4.67 -7.41
N PHE A 40 7.34 -4.65 -7.52
CA PHE A 40 8.22 -5.21 -6.49
C PHE A 40 8.05 -4.54 -5.12
N PHE A 41 7.98 -3.21 -5.11
CA PHE A 41 7.84 -2.38 -3.92
C PHE A 41 6.40 -2.06 -3.53
N ASP A 42 5.41 -2.69 -4.17
CA ASP A 42 4.02 -2.54 -3.74
C ASP A 42 3.85 -3.35 -2.45
N PRO A 43 3.42 -2.77 -1.32
CA PRO A 43 3.08 -3.56 -0.14
C PRO A 43 1.75 -4.30 -0.39
N PRO A 44 1.40 -5.34 0.40
CA PRO A 44 0.18 -6.14 0.18
C PRO A 44 -1.12 -5.31 0.19
N GLU A 45 -1.13 -4.16 0.86
CA GLU A 45 -2.24 -3.22 0.94
C GLU A 45 -2.51 -2.48 -0.36
N VAL A 46 -1.53 -2.43 -1.28
CA VAL A 46 -1.63 -1.72 -2.56
C VAL A 46 -1.97 -2.70 -3.68
N ALA A 47 -3.17 -2.55 -4.23
CA ALA A 47 -3.61 -3.26 -5.42
C ALA A 47 -3.55 -2.35 -6.64
N THR A 48 -2.50 -2.51 -7.45
CA THR A 48 -2.25 -1.72 -8.66
C THR A 48 -3.34 -1.93 -9.72
N VAL A 49 -3.85 -0.83 -10.26
CA VAL A 49 -4.98 -0.82 -11.20
C VAL A 49 -4.78 0.08 -12.42
N ILE A 50 -3.84 1.05 -12.36
CA ILE A 50 -3.46 1.89 -13.50
C ILE A 50 -1.94 1.97 -13.56
N VAL A 51 -1.37 1.91 -14.76
CA VAL A 51 0.04 2.21 -15.01
C VAL A 51 0.18 3.37 -15.98
N ASP A 52 1.20 4.19 -15.77
CA ASP A 52 1.65 5.18 -16.74
C ASP A 52 2.36 4.43 -17.88
N THR A 53 2.11 4.84 -19.12
CA THR A 53 2.71 4.25 -20.33
C THR A 53 3.67 5.19 -21.03
N GLU A 54 3.79 6.44 -20.55
CA GLU A 54 4.67 7.45 -21.14
C GLU A 54 6.06 7.50 -20.48
N SER A 55 6.20 6.96 -19.27
CA SER A 55 7.47 6.91 -18.53
C SER A 55 7.89 5.46 -18.25
N ASP A 56 9.19 5.21 -18.40
CA ASP A 56 9.82 3.93 -18.08
C ASP A 56 10.10 3.75 -16.58
N ASP A 57 9.83 4.78 -15.74
CA ASP A 57 10.07 4.72 -14.29
C ASP A 57 9.11 3.76 -13.57
N GLY A 58 8.09 3.27 -14.28
CA GLY A 58 7.05 2.39 -13.73
C GLY A 58 6.10 3.11 -12.78
N ARG A 59 5.82 4.40 -13.04
CA ARG A 59 4.79 5.16 -12.32
C ARG A 59 3.45 4.45 -12.42
N HIS A 60 2.77 4.27 -11.30
CA HIS A 60 1.50 3.53 -11.27
C HIS A 60 0.59 3.99 -10.12
N TRP A 61 -0.68 3.58 -10.21
CA TRP A 61 -1.72 3.88 -9.23
C TRP A 61 -2.39 2.60 -8.76
N GLY A 62 -2.65 2.55 -7.46
CA GLY A 62 -3.30 1.43 -6.80
C GLY A 62 -4.37 1.86 -5.82
N TYR A 63 -5.31 0.96 -5.56
CA TYR A 63 -6.18 1.08 -4.40
C TYR A 63 -5.41 0.68 -3.15
N PHE A 64 -5.54 1.47 -2.09
CA PHE A 64 -4.98 1.15 -0.78
C PHE A 64 -6.08 0.69 0.18
N ARG A 65 -5.83 -0.43 0.87
CA ARG A 65 -6.74 -1.01 1.88
C ARG A 65 -5.94 -1.41 3.11
N ASP A 66 -6.34 -0.93 4.29
CA ASP A 66 -5.76 -1.39 5.56
C ASP A 66 -6.20 -2.83 5.88
N SER A 67 -7.36 -3.26 5.38
CA SER A 67 -7.87 -4.62 5.54
C SER A 67 -8.38 -5.22 4.22
N PRO A 68 -8.19 -6.53 3.95
CA PRO A 68 -8.66 -7.17 2.71
C PRO A 68 -10.18 -7.01 2.46
N GLY A 69 -10.99 -6.96 3.53
CA GLY A 69 -12.44 -6.78 3.45
C GLY A 69 -12.91 -5.32 3.29
N GLN A 70 -11.98 -4.36 3.34
CA GLN A 70 -12.30 -2.94 3.29
C GLN A 70 -12.61 -2.50 1.84
N VAL A 71 -13.63 -1.67 1.69
CA VAL A 71 -13.85 -0.92 0.44
C VAL A 71 -12.75 0.15 0.34
N PRO A 72 -11.95 0.20 -0.74
CA PRO A 72 -10.89 1.19 -0.86
C PRO A 72 -11.41 2.62 -0.71
N GLU A 73 -10.76 3.38 0.17
CA GLU A 73 -11.08 4.80 0.40
C GLU A 73 -10.02 5.73 -0.18
N TYR A 74 -8.87 5.16 -0.55
CA TYR A 74 -7.72 5.90 -1.06
C TYR A 74 -7.23 5.25 -2.35
N VAL A 75 -6.94 6.10 -3.33
CA VAL A 75 -6.10 5.78 -4.47
C VAL A 75 -4.75 6.41 -4.22
N VAL A 76 -3.72 5.57 -4.28
CA VAL A 76 -2.34 5.95 -4.07
C VAL A 76 -1.57 5.89 -5.38
N ARG A 77 -0.52 6.70 -5.47
CA ARG A 77 0.39 6.77 -6.62
C ARG A 77 1.81 6.48 -6.15
N ALA A 78 2.48 5.55 -6.81
CA ALA A 78 3.92 5.46 -6.80
C ALA A 78 4.49 6.29 -7.96
N GLU A 79 5.44 7.17 -7.67
CA GLU A 79 6.08 7.99 -8.70
C GLU A 79 7.06 7.16 -9.55
N SER A 80 7.68 6.14 -8.95
CA SER A 80 8.55 5.17 -9.60
C SER A 80 8.31 3.78 -9.01
N SER A 81 8.50 2.75 -9.83
CA SER A 81 8.50 1.34 -9.43
C SER A 81 9.80 0.88 -8.75
N HIS A 82 10.78 1.77 -8.60
CA HIS A 82 12.09 1.49 -8.00
C HIS A 82 12.19 1.87 -6.51
N GLU A 83 11.15 2.47 -5.94
CA GLU A 83 11.10 2.81 -4.52
C GLU A 83 9.73 2.51 -3.91
N CYS A 84 9.71 2.21 -2.61
CA CYS A 84 8.47 2.00 -1.88
C CYS A 84 8.00 3.33 -1.27
N LYS A 85 7.46 4.23 -2.09
CA LYS A 85 6.88 5.50 -1.65
C LYS A 85 5.58 5.79 -2.37
N PHE A 86 4.57 6.19 -1.61
CA PHE A 86 3.23 6.38 -2.14
C PHE A 86 2.62 7.70 -1.68
N ASP A 87 2.01 8.41 -2.62
CA ASP A 87 1.19 9.59 -2.34
C ASP A 87 -0.29 9.25 -2.48
N ILE A 88 -1.13 9.76 -1.57
CA ILE A 88 -2.59 9.74 -1.76
C ILE A 88 -2.95 10.80 -2.80
N VAL A 89 -3.63 10.39 -3.87
CA VAL A 89 -3.98 11.26 -5.00
C VAL A 89 -5.49 11.33 -5.29
N GLY A 90 -6.30 10.56 -4.58
CA GLY A 90 -7.75 10.65 -4.71
C GLY A 90 -8.49 9.62 -3.88
N GLY A 91 -9.82 9.75 -3.79
CA GLY A 91 -10.70 8.78 -3.15
C GLY A 91 -11.26 7.73 -4.13
N ASN A 92 -11.07 7.93 -5.44
CA ASN A 92 -11.56 7.06 -6.50
C ASN A 92 -10.75 7.28 -7.79
N LEU A 93 -10.90 6.39 -8.77
CA LEU A 93 -10.15 6.46 -10.02
C LEU A 93 -10.57 7.62 -10.93
N PHE A 94 -11.80 8.15 -10.79
CA PHE A 94 -12.24 9.28 -11.60
C PHE A 94 -11.42 10.54 -11.27
N GLU A 95 -11.10 10.77 -10.01
CA GLU A 95 -10.23 11.88 -9.59
C GLU A 95 -8.81 11.77 -10.20
N VAL A 96 -8.28 10.55 -10.35
CA VAL A 96 -6.99 10.32 -11.03
C VAL A 96 -7.08 10.67 -12.52
N LEU A 97 -8.15 10.24 -13.20
CA LEU A 97 -8.37 10.55 -14.60
C LEU A 97 -8.56 12.05 -14.83
N GLU A 98 -9.34 12.73 -13.98
CA GLU A 98 -9.55 14.19 -14.03
C GLU A 98 -8.22 14.94 -13.83
N SER A 99 -7.42 14.55 -12.83
CA SER A 99 -6.12 15.15 -12.54
C SER A 99 -5.13 14.97 -13.71
N ARG A 100 -5.10 13.78 -14.33
CA ARG A 100 -4.26 13.55 -15.52
C ARG A 100 -4.76 14.36 -16.72
N LEU A 101 -6.07 14.41 -16.95
CA LEU A 101 -6.66 15.16 -18.04
C LEU A 101 -6.35 16.66 -17.94
N GLN A 102 -6.43 17.24 -16.74
CA GLN A 102 -6.06 18.63 -16.48
C GLN A 102 -4.58 18.92 -16.80
N LYS A 103 -3.67 17.95 -16.56
CA LYS A 103 -2.25 18.09 -16.90
C LYS A 103 -1.99 17.97 -18.41
N CYS A 104 -2.74 17.11 -19.09
CA CYS A 104 -2.59 16.88 -20.53
C CYS A 104 -3.36 17.88 -21.41
N GLN A 105 -4.21 18.74 -20.82
CA GLN A 105 -5.03 19.74 -21.53
C GLN A 105 -4.25 20.67 -22.46
N SER A 106 -2.99 20.98 -22.15
CA SER A 106 -2.12 21.82 -22.97
C SER A 106 -1.54 21.11 -24.20
N THR A 107 -1.54 19.78 -24.21
CA THR A 107 -0.85 18.95 -25.22
C THR A 107 -1.83 18.20 -26.13
N LEU A 108 -3.06 17.98 -25.67
CA LEU A 108 -4.09 17.24 -26.40
C LEU A 108 -5.02 18.17 -27.19
N GLU A 109 -5.62 17.65 -28.26
CA GLU A 109 -6.69 18.33 -28.99
C GLU A 109 -7.90 18.63 -28.08
N GLY A 110 -8.34 19.88 -28.05
CA GLY A 110 -9.38 20.37 -27.12
C GLY A 110 -10.69 19.59 -27.19
N ASP A 111 -11.11 19.16 -28.37
CA ASP A 111 -12.37 18.42 -28.57
C ASP A 111 -12.32 17.02 -27.94
N LYS A 112 -11.18 16.31 -28.01
CA LYS A 112 -11.03 14.99 -27.39
C LYS A 112 -11.06 15.08 -25.88
N VAL A 113 -10.42 16.10 -25.33
CA VAL A 113 -10.40 16.40 -23.89
C VAL A 113 -11.79 16.73 -23.37
N ALA A 114 -12.51 17.63 -24.05
CA ALA A 114 -13.86 18.04 -23.64
C ALA A 114 -14.83 16.86 -23.66
N ASN A 115 -14.79 16.03 -24.70
CA ASN A 115 -15.61 14.82 -24.80
C ASN A 115 -15.32 13.82 -23.68
N LEU A 116 -14.05 13.61 -23.32
CA LEU A 116 -13.68 12.69 -22.25
C LEU A 116 -14.11 13.23 -20.88
N LEU A 117 -13.92 14.53 -20.62
CA LEU A 117 -14.36 15.16 -19.38
C LEU A 117 -15.87 15.02 -19.20
N GLN A 118 -16.65 15.31 -20.25
CA GLN A 118 -18.11 15.18 -20.22
C GLN A 118 -18.54 13.73 -19.89
N LYS A 119 -17.85 12.73 -20.46
CA LYS A 119 -18.12 11.31 -20.14
C LYS A 119 -17.80 10.96 -18.69
N ILE A 120 -16.68 11.48 -18.16
CA ILE A 120 -16.28 11.28 -16.77
C ILE A 120 -17.32 11.90 -15.82
N GLU A 121 -17.70 13.16 -16.05
CA GLU A 121 -18.70 13.87 -15.23
C GLU A 121 -20.07 13.18 -15.25
N ALA A 122 -20.51 12.73 -16.42
CA ALA A 122 -21.77 11.98 -16.55
C ALA A 122 -21.77 10.71 -15.69
N GLN A 123 -20.68 9.93 -15.72
CA GLN A 123 -20.56 8.70 -14.92
C GLN A 123 -20.40 9.00 -13.42
N LYS A 124 -19.67 10.06 -13.08
CA LYS A 124 -19.47 10.49 -11.69
C LYS A 124 -20.77 10.97 -11.04
N SER A 125 -21.65 11.64 -11.78
CA SER A 125 -22.97 12.05 -11.28
C SER A 125 -23.88 10.87 -10.93
N CYS A 126 -23.64 9.72 -11.55
CA CYS A 126 -24.32 8.45 -11.25
C CYS A 126 -23.68 7.72 -10.05
N ALA A 127 -22.41 8.00 -9.74
CA ALA A 127 -21.71 7.48 -8.59
C ALA A 127 -21.95 8.35 -7.33
N THR A 128 -22.17 7.73 -6.17
CA THR A 128 -22.41 8.41 -4.88
C THR A 128 -21.15 9.05 -4.26
N SER A 129 -20.06 9.23 -5.01
CA SER A 129 -18.80 9.75 -4.50
C SER A 129 -18.69 11.27 -4.67
N ARG A 130 -18.86 12.01 -3.58
CA ARG A 130 -18.38 13.40 -3.50
C ARG A 130 -16.86 13.39 -3.33
N GLY A 131 -16.16 13.98 -4.29
CA GLY A 131 -14.70 14.04 -4.25
C GLY A 131 -14.20 14.86 -3.05
N ARG A 132 -13.16 14.36 -2.40
CA ARG A 132 -12.44 15.08 -1.36
C ARG A 132 -11.14 15.60 -1.95
N SER A 133 -10.69 16.78 -1.55
CA SER A 133 -9.36 17.26 -1.98
C SER A 133 -8.28 16.29 -1.49
N GLU A 134 -7.19 16.18 -2.24
CA GLU A 134 -6.06 15.34 -1.85
C GLU A 134 -5.53 15.73 -0.44
N SER A 135 -5.50 17.02 -0.12
CA SER A 135 -5.12 17.51 1.22
C SER A 135 -6.05 17.03 2.32
N ALA A 136 -7.37 17.00 2.08
CA ALA A 136 -8.33 16.50 3.05
C ALA A 136 -8.21 14.99 3.24
N LEU A 137 -7.89 14.24 2.19
CA LEU A 137 -7.63 12.81 2.24
C LEU A 137 -6.34 12.50 3.02
N ARG A 138 -5.24 13.21 2.75
CA ARG A 138 -3.98 13.08 3.52
C ARG A 138 -4.20 13.38 5.00
N SER A 139 -4.89 14.47 5.33
CA SER A 139 -5.23 14.83 6.72
C SER A 139 -6.17 13.83 7.38
N LYS A 140 -7.08 13.20 6.64
CA LYS A 140 -7.88 12.10 7.15
C LYS A 140 -7.00 10.90 7.45
N ARG A 141 -6.19 10.45 6.50
CA ARG A 141 -5.30 9.30 6.67
C ARG A 141 -4.37 9.47 7.87
N ALA A 142 -3.79 10.65 8.03
CA ALA A 142 -2.90 10.96 9.15
C ALA A 142 -3.59 10.87 10.52
N ARG A 143 -4.91 11.13 10.60
CA ARG A 143 -5.70 10.97 11.83
C ARG A 143 -6.10 9.52 12.10
N GLU A 144 -6.23 8.71 11.05
CA GLU A 144 -6.55 7.29 11.16
C GLU A 144 -5.31 6.43 11.45
N ALA A 145 -4.14 6.88 11.01
CA ALA A 145 -2.88 6.18 11.24
C ALA A 145 -2.56 6.09 12.73
N VAL A 146 -2.25 4.88 13.18
CA VAL A 146 -1.69 4.63 14.51
C VAL A 146 -0.21 5.02 14.53
N ALA A 147 0.50 4.75 13.42
CA ALA A 147 1.90 5.09 13.26
C ALA A 147 2.24 5.37 11.78
N GLY A 148 3.24 6.22 11.57
CA GLY A 148 3.77 6.53 10.24
C GLY A 148 4.77 5.47 9.78
N SER A 149 4.70 5.11 8.49
CA SER A 149 5.61 4.14 7.86
C SER A 149 6.51 4.83 6.84
N LEU A 150 7.61 4.16 6.46
CA LEU A 150 8.56 4.65 5.47
C LEU A 150 7.96 4.78 4.06
N HIS A 151 6.92 3.99 3.76
CA HIS A 151 6.16 4.07 2.51
C HIS A 151 5.09 5.18 2.50
N GLN A 152 5.05 6.02 3.54
CA GLN A 152 4.27 7.26 3.67
C GLN A 152 2.75 7.11 3.84
N LEU A 153 2.23 5.88 3.86
CA LEU A 153 0.79 5.65 4.08
C LEU A 153 0.47 5.44 5.55
N GLY A 154 1.42 4.97 6.37
CA GLY A 154 1.19 4.59 7.76
C GLY A 154 0.43 3.28 7.89
N ILE A 155 0.18 2.87 9.15
CA ILE A 155 -0.59 1.66 9.48
C ILE A 155 -1.84 2.01 10.29
N VAL A 156 -2.91 1.23 10.11
CA VAL A 156 -4.11 1.27 10.95
C VAL A 156 -4.28 -0.11 11.56
N VAL A 157 -4.25 -0.18 12.89
CA VAL A 157 -4.38 -1.45 13.62
C VAL A 157 -5.36 -1.27 14.78
N PRO A 158 -6.06 -2.34 15.22
CA PRO A 158 -6.87 -2.27 16.43
C PRO A 158 -6.01 -1.91 17.65
N VAL A 159 -6.45 -0.92 18.42
CA VAL A 159 -5.83 -0.52 19.69
C VAL A 159 -6.89 -0.60 20.79
N ASP A 160 -6.64 -1.44 21.80
CA ASP A 160 -7.45 -1.51 23.01
C ASP A 160 -7.01 -0.42 23.98
N THR A 161 -7.83 0.63 24.09
CA THR A 161 -7.59 1.77 24.97
C THR A 161 -7.66 1.45 26.46
N LYS A 162 -8.31 0.35 26.86
CA LYS A 162 -8.42 -0.03 28.28
C LYS A 162 -7.14 -0.66 28.79
N ASN A 163 -6.57 -1.55 27.99
CA ASN A 163 -5.35 -2.28 28.33
C ASN A 163 -4.10 -1.59 27.76
N ASN A 164 -4.26 -0.56 26.93
CA ASN A 164 -3.20 0.13 26.22
C ASN A 164 -2.34 -0.85 25.40
N THR A 165 -3.02 -1.70 24.61
CA THR A 165 -2.41 -2.74 23.76
C THR A 165 -2.87 -2.60 22.32
N GLY A 166 -2.07 -3.09 21.38
CA GLY A 166 -2.30 -3.07 19.93
C GLY A 166 -1.11 -2.49 19.16
N TYR A 167 -0.42 -1.50 19.73
CA TYR A 167 0.78 -0.89 19.16
C TYR A 167 1.65 -0.27 20.26
N ARG A 168 2.96 -0.51 20.18
CA ARG A 168 3.97 0.25 20.92
C ARG A 168 5.11 0.66 20.00
N GLU A 169 5.70 1.81 20.26
CA GLU A 169 6.79 2.31 19.44
C GLU A 169 8.11 1.61 19.77
N LEU A 170 8.92 1.32 18.74
CA LEU A 170 10.26 0.77 18.89
C LEU A 170 11.27 1.89 19.24
N PRO A 171 12.41 1.56 19.87
CA PRO A 171 13.45 2.55 20.19
C PRO A 171 14.11 3.23 18.98
N THR A 172 13.87 2.71 17.77
CA THR A 172 14.38 3.26 16.52
C THR A 172 13.28 3.13 15.48
N ALA A 173 12.79 4.26 14.98
CA ALA A 173 11.67 4.36 14.05
C ALA A 173 11.90 5.52 13.06
N GLY A 174 11.08 5.60 12.01
CA GLY A 174 11.10 6.69 11.04
C GLY A 174 12.48 6.88 10.39
N LYS A 175 12.99 8.12 10.42
CA LYS A 175 14.27 8.47 9.76
C LYS A 175 15.45 7.66 10.30
N ASP A 176 15.53 7.47 11.63
CA ASP A 176 16.65 6.73 12.24
C ASP A 176 16.63 5.26 11.83
N LEU A 177 15.44 4.68 11.63
CA LEU A 177 15.28 3.34 11.08
C LEU A 177 15.69 3.31 9.60
N ALA A 178 15.26 4.28 8.79
CA ALA A 178 15.67 4.37 7.39
C ALA A 178 17.20 4.49 7.23
N ASP A 179 17.86 5.25 8.11
CA ASP A 179 19.32 5.38 8.13
C ASP A 179 19.99 4.06 8.55
N LEU A 180 19.45 3.38 9.57
CA LEU A 180 19.93 2.06 9.98
C LEU A 180 19.79 1.02 8.85
N LEU A 181 18.67 1.00 8.15
CA LEU A 181 18.42 0.06 7.06
C LEU A 181 19.39 0.29 5.88
N ARG A 182 19.66 1.55 5.52
CA ARG A 182 20.67 1.88 4.51
C ARG A 182 22.08 1.45 4.92
N GLN A 183 22.43 1.55 6.21
CA GLN A 183 23.70 1.02 6.71
C GLN A 183 23.77 -0.51 6.55
N VAL A 184 22.69 -1.22 6.87
CA VAL A 184 22.62 -2.68 6.72
C VAL A 184 22.78 -3.11 5.25
N GLU A 185 22.23 -2.36 4.31
CA GLU A 185 22.36 -2.59 2.86
C GLU A 185 23.82 -2.46 2.39
N GLN A 186 24.52 -1.44 2.87
CA GLN A 186 25.91 -1.16 2.48
C GLN A 186 26.93 -2.09 3.14
N GLU A 187 26.60 -2.68 4.30
CA GLU A 187 27.49 -3.56 5.04
C GLU A 187 27.43 -5.02 4.56
N ALA A 188 28.52 -5.47 3.93
CA ALA A 188 28.67 -6.85 3.45
C ALA A 188 28.89 -7.88 4.58
N ASP A 189 29.38 -7.46 5.76
CA ASP A 189 29.65 -8.37 6.87
C ASP A 189 28.37 -8.70 7.66
N ASN A 190 28.10 -9.99 7.82
CA ASN A 190 26.98 -10.51 8.59
C ASN A 190 27.06 -10.18 10.10
N LYS A 191 28.24 -9.80 10.62
CA LYS A 191 28.45 -9.47 12.04
C LYS A 191 28.46 -7.97 12.34
N SER A 192 28.05 -7.15 11.36
CA SER A 192 28.10 -5.70 11.47
C SER A 192 27.25 -5.15 12.63
N PRO A 193 27.62 -4.00 13.22
CA PRO A 193 26.86 -3.39 14.30
C PRO A 193 25.43 -3.01 13.87
N ALA A 194 25.21 -2.61 12.61
CA ALA A 194 23.87 -2.28 12.13
C ALA A 194 22.95 -3.51 12.09
N ARG A 195 23.45 -4.67 11.64
CA ARG A 195 22.68 -5.93 11.65
C ARG A 195 22.34 -6.40 13.07
N LYS A 196 23.23 -6.17 14.04
CA LYS A 196 22.94 -6.44 15.46
C LYS A 196 21.80 -5.55 15.97
N ARG A 197 21.86 -4.24 15.70
CA ARG A 197 20.79 -3.30 16.06
C ARG A 197 19.45 -3.67 15.42
N LEU A 198 19.45 -4.03 14.14
CA LEU A 198 18.22 -4.51 13.47
C LEU A 198 17.70 -5.80 14.11
N SER A 199 18.57 -6.74 14.46
CA SER A 199 18.18 -7.98 15.15
C SER A 199 17.54 -7.71 16.51
N GLU A 200 18.06 -6.74 17.28
CA GLU A 200 17.47 -6.30 18.54
C GLU A 200 16.07 -5.68 18.36
N LEU A 201 15.86 -4.91 17.28
CA LEU A 201 14.53 -4.38 16.94
C LEU A 201 13.54 -5.51 16.62
N ILE A 202 13.96 -6.53 15.86
CA ILE A 202 13.14 -7.71 15.55
C ILE A 202 12.77 -8.45 16.84
N THR A 203 13.72 -8.64 17.77
CA THR A 203 13.43 -9.26 19.06
C THR A 203 12.41 -8.45 19.86
N ARG A 204 12.54 -7.13 19.90
CA ARG A 204 11.57 -6.25 20.57
C ARG A 204 10.19 -6.31 19.93
N ALA A 205 10.11 -6.34 18.60
CA ALA A 205 8.85 -6.49 17.88
C ALA A 205 8.19 -7.86 18.12
N THR A 206 8.98 -8.91 18.30
CA THR A 206 8.48 -10.24 18.67
C THR A 206 7.88 -10.23 20.07
N ILE A 207 8.60 -9.66 21.06
CA ILE A 207 8.09 -9.48 22.42
C ILE A 207 6.80 -8.66 22.42
N ALA A 208 6.76 -7.57 21.64
CA ALA A 208 5.56 -6.76 21.48
C ALA A 208 4.38 -7.59 20.93
N SER A 209 4.64 -8.49 19.98
CA SER A 209 3.61 -9.38 19.44
C SER A 209 3.09 -10.37 20.48
N ASP A 210 3.96 -10.93 21.34
CA ASP A 210 3.56 -11.79 22.45
C ASP A 210 2.71 -11.04 23.50
N GLU A 211 2.89 -9.72 23.61
CA GLU A 211 2.14 -8.81 24.47
C GLU A 211 0.95 -8.13 23.76
N CYS A 212 0.49 -8.69 22.63
CA CYS A 212 -0.64 -8.21 21.82
C CYS A 212 -0.47 -6.85 21.13
N ASP A 213 0.75 -6.32 21.04
CA ASP A 213 1.09 -5.11 20.28
C ASP A 213 1.51 -5.42 18.85
N PHE A 214 0.61 -6.09 18.11
CA PHE A 214 0.86 -6.59 16.75
C PHE A 214 1.22 -5.51 15.74
N GLY A 215 0.75 -4.27 15.92
CA GLY A 215 1.10 -3.16 15.04
C GLY A 215 2.60 -2.86 15.02
N THR A 216 3.32 -3.18 16.11
CA THR A 216 4.76 -2.99 16.21
C THR A 216 5.52 -3.87 15.21
N GLY A 217 5.13 -5.15 15.13
CA GLY A 217 5.70 -6.12 14.19
C GLY A 217 5.34 -5.81 12.75
N LEU A 218 4.07 -5.45 12.50
CA LEU A 218 3.59 -5.03 11.19
C LEU A 218 4.39 -3.83 10.65
N LEU A 219 4.50 -2.76 11.44
CA LEU A 219 5.21 -1.54 11.02
C LEU A 219 6.67 -1.83 10.69
N LEU A 220 7.39 -2.53 11.59
CA LEU A 220 8.79 -2.89 11.35
C LEU A 220 8.94 -3.73 10.08
N GLY A 221 8.04 -4.69 9.86
CA GLY A 221 8.02 -5.51 8.66
C GLY A 221 7.85 -4.70 7.37
N LEU A 222 6.88 -3.79 7.35
CA LEU A 222 6.62 -2.89 6.22
C LEU A 222 7.81 -1.94 5.98
N ASP A 223 8.39 -1.39 7.04
CA ASP A 223 9.54 -0.49 6.94
C ASP A 223 10.77 -1.22 6.39
N VAL A 224 11.05 -2.45 6.84
CA VAL A 224 12.12 -3.29 6.26
C VAL A 224 11.81 -3.67 4.80
N PHE A 225 10.54 -3.87 4.45
CA PHE A 225 10.14 -4.13 3.06
C PHE A 225 10.47 -2.94 2.14
N THR A 226 10.38 -1.69 2.63
CA THR A 226 10.60 -0.50 1.80
C THR A 226 12.00 -0.40 1.17
N VAL A 227 13.00 -0.98 1.83
CA VAL A 227 14.41 -0.99 1.37
C VAL A 227 14.75 -2.24 0.54
N GLY A 228 13.81 -3.16 0.33
CA GLY A 228 14.05 -4.37 -0.46
C GLY A 228 15.01 -5.39 0.20
N LEU A 229 15.55 -5.11 1.39
CA LEU A 229 16.45 -5.99 2.14
C LEU A 229 15.86 -7.36 2.45
N CYS A 230 14.53 -7.48 2.52
CA CYS A 230 13.83 -8.75 2.72
C CYS A 230 13.73 -9.61 1.44
N LEU A 231 14.07 -9.08 0.27
CA LEU A 231 13.72 -9.69 -1.03
C LEU A 231 14.93 -10.02 -1.91
N GLU A 232 16.09 -9.43 -1.65
CA GLU A 232 17.33 -9.94 -2.24
C GLU A 232 17.70 -11.26 -1.55
N VAL A 233 17.51 -12.34 -2.30
CA VAL A 233 17.88 -13.70 -1.94
C VAL A 233 19.39 -13.75 -1.62
N GLN A 234 19.76 -13.49 -0.36
CA GLN A 234 20.92 -14.14 0.20
C GLN A 234 20.53 -15.60 0.43
N ARG A 235 21.05 -16.48 -0.41
CA ARG A 235 20.86 -17.95 -0.40
C ARG A 235 21.22 -18.64 0.93
N SER A 236 21.38 -17.95 2.06
CA SER A 236 21.94 -18.55 3.28
C SER A 236 21.74 -17.81 4.63
N THR A 237 20.77 -16.92 4.86
CA THR A 237 20.66 -16.25 6.19
C THR A 237 19.24 -16.17 6.79
N ALA A 238 19.12 -16.59 8.06
CA ALA A 238 17.89 -16.76 8.83
C ALA A 238 17.13 -15.46 9.20
N THR A 239 17.70 -14.29 8.90
CA THR A 239 17.14 -12.98 9.28
C THR A 239 15.95 -12.59 8.40
N THR A 240 16.02 -12.87 7.09
CA THR A 240 14.93 -12.61 6.13
C THR A 240 13.67 -13.41 6.48
N SER A 241 13.83 -14.67 6.89
CA SER A 241 12.73 -15.50 7.36
C SER A 241 12.06 -14.94 8.62
N ARG A 242 12.82 -14.28 9.52
CA ARG A 242 12.26 -13.70 10.75
C ARG A 242 11.45 -12.44 10.49
N CYS A 243 11.90 -11.54 9.62
CA CYS A 243 11.13 -10.34 9.28
C CYS A 243 9.81 -10.69 8.57
N LEU A 244 9.86 -11.59 7.58
CA LEU A 244 8.64 -12.10 6.94
C LEU A 244 7.74 -12.82 7.95
N TYR A 245 8.29 -13.64 8.84
CA TYR A 245 7.52 -14.34 9.86
C TYR A 245 6.83 -13.36 10.82
N VAL A 246 7.51 -12.30 11.26
CA VAL A 246 6.92 -11.29 12.14
C VAL A 246 5.80 -10.56 11.42
N ALA A 247 6.02 -10.08 10.19
CA ALA A 247 4.98 -9.39 9.41
C ALA A 247 3.76 -10.30 9.14
N THR A 248 3.99 -11.51 8.62
CA THR A 248 2.92 -12.46 8.28
C THR A 248 2.17 -12.98 9.50
N SER A 249 2.86 -13.21 10.62
CA SER A 249 2.21 -13.59 11.88
C SER A 249 1.37 -12.44 12.42
N SER A 250 1.86 -11.19 12.36
CA SER A 250 1.09 -10.02 12.77
C SER A 250 -0.16 -9.82 11.91
N GLU A 251 -0.07 -9.95 10.58
CA GLU A 251 -1.21 -9.87 9.67
C GLU A 251 -2.24 -10.99 9.93
N LEU A 252 -1.79 -12.24 10.11
CA LEU A 252 -2.67 -13.37 10.42
C LEU A 252 -3.39 -13.18 11.76
N LEU A 253 -2.66 -12.73 12.79
CA LEU A 253 -3.22 -12.50 14.11
C LEU A 253 -4.20 -11.33 14.11
N GLN A 254 -3.93 -10.25 13.35
CA GLN A 254 -4.89 -9.16 13.14
C GLN A 254 -6.18 -9.66 12.47
N GLY A 255 -6.10 -10.59 11.53
CA GLY A 255 -7.27 -11.24 10.92
C GLY A 255 -8.07 -12.13 11.87
N CYS A 256 -7.42 -12.69 12.90
CA CYS A 256 -8.07 -13.52 13.93
C CYS A 256 -8.77 -12.69 15.03
N VAL A 257 -8.39 -11.43 15.23
CA VAL A 257 -9.10 -10.49 16.11
C VAL A 257 -10.33 -9.96 15.36
N GLY A 258 -11.35 -10.80 15.23
CA GLY A 258 -12.67 -10.38 14.75
C GLY A 258 -13.23 -9.24 15.63
N PRO A 259 -14.14 -8.40 15.11
CA PRO A 259 -14.75 -7.35 15.90
C PRO A 259 -15.41 -7.99 17.14
N LEU A 260 -14.94 -7.62 18.33
CA LEU A 260 -15.67 -7.89 19.57
C LEU A 260 -17.08 -7.36 19.37
N GLN A 261 -18.04 -8.27 19.20
CA GLN A 261 -19.45 -7.92 19.09
C GLN A 261 -19.81 -7.11 20.34
N ALA A 262 -20.15 -5.84 20.13
CA ALA A 262 -20.71 -5.02 21.19
C ALA A 262 -21.94 -5.76 21.78
N PRO A 263 -22.07 -5.86 23.12
CA PRO A 263 -23.20 -6.57 23.72
C PRO A 263 -24.50 -5.92 23.25
N GLN A 264 -25.34 -6.70 22.58
CA GLN A 264 -26.71 -6.31 22.25
C GLN A 264 -27.49 -6.18 23.56
N TRP A 265 -27.70 -4.94 23.99
CA TRP A 265 -28.68 -4.64 25.02
C TRP A 265 -30.07 -4.95 24.46
N ARG A 266 -30.60 -6.12 24.79
CA ARG A 266 -32.04 -6.40 24.63
C ARG A 266 -32.78 -5.52 25.63
N ARG A 267 -33.52 -4.53 25.13
CA ARG A 267 -34.58 -3.89 25.91
C ARG A 267 -35.75 -4.87 25.97
N THR A 268 -36.01 -5.40 27.15
CA THR A 268 -37.37 -5.79 27.58
C THR A 268 -38.12 -4.53 27.99
#